data_AF-A0A976Q1K7-F1
#
_entry.id   AF-A0A976Q1K7-F1
#
_cell.length_a   1.000
_cell.length_b   1.000
_cell.length_c   1.000
_cell.angle_alpha   90.00
_cell.angle_beta   90.00
_cell.angle_gamma   90.00
#
_symmetry.space_group_name_H-M   'P 1'
#
loop_
_entity.id
_entity.type
_entity.pdbx_description
1 polymer ?
#
loop_
_entity_poly.entity_id
_entity_poly.type
_entity_poly.pdbx_seq_one_letter_code
_entity_poly.pdbx_strand_id
1 'polypeptide(L)'
;MGVGAVIVVQRLKLSSYRLPSRHDTLKLHKRLLETLFEASTLVGVAFLKLHPDTPLLYASGVRYRREGSPERWKDIPTMIETGFDDCEGLSIWLAAELRTRAPNSVGPKRRPAACVALRSTRRDGLFHAVVIDRETRDIFDPSRKLGMGSESRKRRRQHHGAR
;
A
#
# COMPACT_ATOMS: atom_id res chain seq x y z
N MET A 1 -12.84 -22.38 5.99
CA MET A 1 -13.32 -21.80 4.72
C MET A 1 -13.74 -20.38 4.99
N GLY A 2 -12.84 -19.41 4.78
CA GLY A 2 -13.08 -17.99 5.08
C GLY A 2 -13.54 -17.26 3.82
N VAL A 3 -14.60 -16.46 3.95
CA VAL A 3 -15.12 -15.61 2.87
C VAL A 3 -14.11 -14.47 2.67
N GLY A 4 -13.25 -14.55 1.65
CA GLY A 4 -12.37 -13.45 1.27
C GLY A 4 -13.20 -12.29 0.74
N ALA A 5 -13.10 -11.12 1.35
CA ALA A 5 -13.83 -9.95 0.90
C ALA A 5 -12.97 -9.22 -0.15
N VAL A 6 -13.17 -9.56 -1.41
CA VAL A 6 -12.62 -8.75 -2.51
C VAL A 6 -13.38 -7.43 -2.52
N ILE A 7 -12.79 -6.37 -1.98
CA ILE A 7 -13.32 -5.01 -2.15
C ILE A 7 -13.05 -4.61 -3.60
N VAL A 8 -14.02 -4.86 -4.47
CA VAL A 8 -14.01 -4.32 -5.82
C VAL A 8 -14.27 -2.82 -5.71
N VAL A 9 -13.22 -2.01 -5.68
CA VAL A 9 -13.34 -0.57 -5.92
C VAL A 9 -13.73 -0.41 -7.39
N GLN A 10 -15.03 -0.46 -7.67
CA GLN A 10 -15.55 -0.13 -8.98
C GLN A 10 -15.07 1.27 -9.35
N ARG A 11 -14.62 1.40 -10.61
CA ARG A 11 -14.18 2.62 -11.27
C ARG A 11 -14.98 3.82 -10.76
N LEU A 12 -14.43 4.56 -9.80
CA LEU A 12 -15.01 5.83 -9.35
C LEU A 12 -15.00 6.73 -10.59
N LYS A 13 -16.18 6.96 -11.18
CA LYS A 13 -16.35 7.85 -12.32
C LYS A 13 -16.14 9.29 -11.84
N LEU A 14 -14.87 9.64 -11.62
CA LEU A 14 -14.43 11.02 -11.44
C LEU A 14 -14.66 11.85 -12.70
N SER A 15 -14.97 11.21 -13.83
CA SER A 15 -15.30 11.82 -15.11
C SER A 15 -16.51 12.76 -15.08
N SER A 16 -17.35 12.73 -14.03
CA SER A 16 -18.43 13.70 -13.85
C SER A 16 -17.99 15.03 -13.23
N TYR A 17 -16.81 15.08 -12.59
CA TYR A 17 -16.26 16.31 -12.03
C TYR A 17 -15.39 17.01 -13.08
N ARG A 18 -15.94 18.04 -13.74
CA ARG A 18 -15.13 18.97 -14.53
C ARG A 18 -14.34 19.87 -13.60
N LEU A 19 -13.06 19.58 -13.44
CA LEU A 19 -12.16 20.44 -12.68
C LEU A 19 -11.46 21.44 -13.61
N PRO A 20 -11.20 22.67 -13.13
CA PRO A 20 -10.70 23.77 -13.96
C PRO A 20 -9.25 23.57 -14.43
N SER A 21 -8.47 22.68 -13.79
CA SER A 21 -7.08 22.42 -14.19
C SER A 21 -6.61 20.98 -13.97
N ARG A 22 -5.52 20.60 -14.66
CA ARG A 22 -4.79 19.34 -14.43
C ARG A 22 -4.28 19.23 -12.99
N HIS A 23 -3.87 20.35 -12.41
CA HIS A 23 -3.39 20.42 -11.03
C HIS A 23 -4.50 20.12 -10.02
N ASP A 24 -5.70 20.68 -10.22
CA ASP A 24 -6.85 20.40 -9.35
C ASP A 24 -7.32 18.96 -9.47
N THR A 25 -7.25 18.40 -10.69
CA THR A 25 -7.51 16.98 -10.94
C THR A 25 -6.57 16.08 -10.15
N LEU A 26 -5.26 16.36 -10.17
CA LEU A 26 -4.28 15.61 -9.40
C LEU A 26 -4.48 15.76 -7.89
N LYS A 27 -4.85 16.95 -7.41
CA LYS A 27 -5.19 17.17 -6.00
C LYS A 27 -6.40 16.35 -5.56
N LEU A 28 -7.47 16.34 -6.36
CA LEU A 28 -8.66 15.55 -6.07
C LEU A 28 -8.32 14.05 -6.08
N HIS A 29 -7.59 13.57 -7.08
CA HIS A 29 -7.15 12.18 -7.15
C HIS A 29 -6.35 11.76 -5.92
N LYS A 30 -5.37 12.59 -5.51
CA LYS A 30 -4.57 12.34 -4.31
C LYS A 30 -5.46 12.23 -3.08
N ARG A 31 -6.39 13.17 -2.90
CA ARG A 31 -7.30 13.17 -1.75
C ARG A 31 -8.20 11.95 -1.75
N LEU A 32 -8.71 11.55 -2.91
CA LEU A 32 -9.52 10.34 -3.03
C LEU A 32 -8.73 9.10 -2.66
N LEU A 33 -7.50 8.95 -3.19
CA LEU A 33 -6.61 7.84 -2.86
C LEU A 33 -6.33 7.79 -1.35
N GLU A 34 -6.02 8.92 -0.72
CA GLU A 34 -5.78 8.98 0.72
C GLU A 34 -7.01 8.58 1.56
N THR A 35 -8.22 8.96 1.11
CA THR A 35 -9.47 8.51 1.75
C THR A 35 -9.66 6.99 1.62
N LEU A 36 -9.41 6.44 0.43
CA LEU A 36 -9.52 4.99 0.18
C LEU A 36 -8.47 4.21 0.97
N PHE A 37 -7.24 4.73 1.06
CA PHE A 37 -6.16 4.16 1.86
C PHE A 37 -6.54 4.14 3.34
N GLU A 38 -7.10 5.22 3.87
CA GLU A 38 -7.55 5.28 5.26
C GLU A 38 -8.66 4.26 5.54
N ALA A 39 -9.70 4.23 4.70
CA ALA A 39 -10.80 3.27 4.84
C ALA A 39 -10.29 1.82 4.79
N SER A 40 -9.44 1.49 3.83
CA SER A 40 -8.86 0.14 3.68
C SER A 40 -7.93 -0.21 4.84
N THR A 41 -7.18 0.76 5.36
CA THR A 41 -6.35 0.59 6.56
C THR A 41 -7.22 0.26 7.77
N LEU A 42 -8.38 0.91 7.93
CA LEU A 42 -9.30 0.60 9.04
C LEU A 42 -9.89 -0.81 8.93
N VAL A 43 -10.19 -1.28 7.71
CA VAL A 43 -10.59 -2.68 7.47
C VAL A 43 -9.45 -3.64 7.87
N GLY A 44 -8.21 -3.35 7.45
CA GLY A 44 -7.04 -4.14 7.85
C GLY A 44 -6.82 -4.14 9.37
N VAL A 45 -7.02 -3.01 10.05
CA VAL A 45 -6.96 -2.89 11.51
C VAL A 45 -8.01 -3.78 12.18
N ALA A 46 -9.25 -3.77 11.67
CA ALA A 46 -10.33 -4.61 12.20
C ALA A 46 -9.99 -6.10 12.02
N PHE A 47 -9.54 -6.49 10.83
CA PHE A 47 -9.10 -7.85 10.53
C PHE A 47 -7.96 -8.31 11.47
N LEU A 48 -6.89 -7.52 11.61
CA LEU A 48 -5.74 -7.89 12.44
C LEU A 48 -6.07 -8.01 13.94
N LYS A 49 -7.12 -7.32 14.41
CA LYS A 49 -7.63 -7.48 15.78
C LYS A 49 -8.44 -8.75 15.97
N LEU A 50 -9.24 -9.13 14.96
CA LEU A 50 -10.03 -10.37 14.98
C LEU A 50 -9.17 -11.62 14.74
N HIS A 51 -8.04 -11.47 14.06
CA HIS A 51 -7.14 -12.56 13.68
C HIS A 51 -5.71 -12.30 14.19
N PRO A 52 -5.46 -12.31 15.51
CA PRO A 52 -4.17 -11.97 16.11
C PRO A 52 -3.01 -12.83 15.59
N ASP A 53 -3.26 -14.07 15.19
CA ASP A 53 -2.24 -15.00 14.67
C ASP A 53 -1.87 -14.78 13.20
N THR A 54 -2.51 -13.82 12.52
CA THR A 54 -2.11 -13.42 11.16
C THR A 54 -0.61 -13.08 11.15
N PRO A 55 0.21 -13.63 10.24
CA PRO A 55 1.63 -13.30 10.15
C PRO A 55 1.84 -11.80 9.93
N LEU A 56 2.96 -11.25 10.41
CA LEU A 56 3.35 -9.88 10.06
C LEU A 56 3.67 -9.76 8.57
N LEU A 57 3.47 -8.60 7.95
CA LEU A 57 3.66 -8.37 6.52
C LEU A 57 5.05 -8.82 6.04
N TYR A 58 6.10 -8.48 6.79
CA TYR A 58 7.47 -8.86 6.42
C TYR A 58 7.78 -10.33 6.70
N ALA A 59 6.97 -11.01 7.51
CA ALA A 59 7.10 -12.43 7.85
C ALA A 59 6.11 -13.33 7.07
N SER A 60 5.13 -12.76 6.37
CA SER A 60 4.02 -13.50 5.74
C SER A 60 4.40 -14.24 4.46
N GLY A 61 5.58 -13.95 3.90
CA GLY A 61 5.99 -14.48 2.60
C GLY A 61 5.43 -13.69 1.40
N VAL A 62 4.51 -12.74 1.61
CA VAL A 62 3.97 -11.87 0.56
C VAL A 62 5.08 -11.02 -0.07
N ARG A 63 4.99 -10.78 -1.38
CA ARG A 63 5.98 -10.01 -2.16
C ARG A 63 5.33 -8.91 -2.99
N TYR A 64 6.15 -7.94 -3.38
CA TYR A 64 5.73 -6.95 -4.36
C TYR A 64 5.57 -7.58 -5.74
N ARG A 65 4.40 -7.37 -6.35
CA ARG A 65 4.16 -7.62 -7.77
C ARG A 65 3.18 -6.59 -8.29
N ARG A 66 3.61 -5.81 -9.28
CA ARG A 66 2.75 -4.83 -9.94
C ARG A 66 1.51 -5.53 -10.53
N GLU A 67 0.34 -5.00 -10.23
CA GLU A 67 -0.90 -5.53 -10.81
C GLU A 67 -1.13 -5.04 -12.24
N GLY A 68 -1.93 -5.81 -12.98
CA GLY A 68 -2.43 -5.43 -14.30
C GLY A 68 -3.62 -4.47 -14.19
N SER A 69 -4.20 -4.10 -15.33
CA SER A 69 -5.47 -3.36 -15.36
C SER A 69 -6.63 -4.34 -15.60
N PRO A 70 -7.75 -4.25 -14.85
CA PRO A 70 -8.03 -3.27 -13.80
C PRO A 70 -7.28 -3.57 -12.49
N GLU A 71 -6.96 -2.52 -11.73
CA GLU A 71 -6.39 -2.64 -10.37
C GLU A 71 -7.38 -3.35 -9.44
N ARG A 72 -6.90 -4.27 -8.61
CA ARG A 72 -7.71 -4.98 -7.62
C ARG A 72 -7.12 -4.78 -6.23
N TRP A 73 -7.86 -4.05 -5.40
CA TRP A 73 -7.44 -3.81 -4.02
C TRP A 73 -7.79 -5.03 -3.18
N LYS A 74 -6.76 -5.73 -2.69
CA LYS A 74 -6.93 -6.95 -1.91
C LYS A 74 -6.98 -6.65 -0.42
N ASP A 75 -7.73 -7.49 0.29
CA ASP A 75 -7.64 -7.57 1.75
C ASP A 75 -6.43 -8.44 2.18
N ILE A 76 -6.13 -8.44 3.48
CA ILE A 76 -4.99 -9.18 4.04
C ILE A 76 -5.09 -10.69 3.76
N PRO A 77 -6.23 -11.37 3.96
CA PRO A 77 -6.40 -12.77 3.57
C PRO A 77 -6.07 -13.03 2.10
N THR A 78 -6.60 -12.22 1.18
CA THR A 78 -6.38 -12.40 -0.26
C THR A 78 -4.92 -12.17 -0.63
N MET A 79 -4.24 -11.21 0.02
CA MET A 79 -2.80 -11.01 -0.17
C MET A 79 -1.99 -12.24 0.28
N ILE A 80 -2.33 -12.84 1.42
CA ILE A 80 -1.68 -14.05 1.92
C ILE A 80 -1.92 -15.23 0.96
N GLU A 81 -3.16 -15.44 0.54
CA GLU A 81 -3.55 -16.51 -0.37
C GLU A 81 -2.84 -16.40 -1.73
N THR A 82 -2.78 -15.18 -2.28
CA THR A 82 -2.16 -14.96 -3.60
C THR A 82 -0.64 -14.83 -3.53
N GLY A 83 -0.07 -14.52 -2.36
CA GLY A 83 1.36 -14.36 -2.13
C GLY A 83 1.94 -13.04 -2.64
N PHE A 84 1.13 -12.10 -3.14
CA PHE A 84 1.62 -10.82 -3.63
C PHE A 84 0.57 -9.70 -3.60
N ASP A 85 1.08 -8.48 -3.60
CA ASP A 85 0.32 -7.28 -3.95
C ASP A 85 1.27 -6.20 -4.50
N ASP A 86 0.76 -5.06 -4.95
CA ASP A 86 1.58 -3.92 -5.38
C ASP A 86 1.74 -2.85 -4.27
N CYS A 87 1.87 -1.57 -4.61
CA CYS A 87 2.33 -0.59 -3.60
C CYS A 87 1.26 -0.24 -2.57
N GLU A 88 -0.01 -0.18 -2.97
CA GLU A 88 -1.10 0.21 -2.07
C GLU A 88 -1.41 -0.87 -1.05
N GLY A 89 -1.58 -2.14 -1.48
CA GLY A 89 -1.97 -3.23 -0.58
C GLY A 89 -0.92 -3.46 0.51
N LEU A 90 0.36 -3.48 0.12
CA LEU A 90 1.48 -3.63 1.06
C LEU A 90 1.58 -2.44 2.03
N SER A 91 1.29 -1.22 1.58
CA SER A 91 1.31 -0.03 2.44
C SER A 91 0.10 0.03 3.39
N ILE A 92 -1.08 -0.37 2.91
CA ILE A 92 -2.30 -0.48 3.71
C ILE A 92 -2.10 -1.50 4.84
N TRP A 93 -1.56 -2.69 4.53
CA TRP A 93 -1.29 -3.71 5.53
C TRP A 93 -0.27 -3.22 6.56
N LEU A 94 0.88 -2.67 6.13
CA LEU A 94 1.87 -2.16 7.08
C LEU A 94 1.30 -1.05 7.99
N ALA A 95 0.49 -0.13 7.44
CA ALA A 95 -0.15 0.91 8.24
C ALA A 95 -1.12 0.29 9.27
N ALA A 96 -1.86 -0.75 8.90
CA ALA A 96 -2.74 -1.47 9.82
C ALA A 96 -1.95 -2.17 10.94
N GLU A 97 -0.80 -2.78 10.65
CA GLU A 97 0.07 -3.39 11.66
C GLU A 97 0.62 -2.36 12.64
N LEU A 98 1.13 -1.23 12.16
CA LEU A 98 1.65 -0.17 13.04
C LEU A 98 0.56 0.39 13.95
N ARG A 99 -0.69 0.43 13.49
CA ARG A 99 -1.86 0.86 14.29
C ARG A 99 -2.36 -0.19 15.29
N THR A 100 -1.99 -1.47 15.13
CA THR A 100 -2.55 -2.59 15.92
C THR A 100 -1.52 -3.32 16.79
N ARG A 101 -0.30 -3.54 16.31
CA ARG A 101 0.65 -4.55 16.82
C ARG A 101 2.07 -4.04 17.04
N ALA A 102 2.28 -2.72 17.11
CA ALA A 102 3.63 -2.14 17.15
C ALA A 102 4.50 -2.75 18.28
N PRO A 103 5.58 -3.51 17.95
CA PRO A 103 6.29 -4.38 18.90
C PRO A 103 7.11 -3.65 19.98
N ASN A 104 7.27 -2.32 19.88
CA ASN A 104 8.05 -1.49 20.81
C ASN A 104 7.24 -0.34 21.43
N SER A 105 5.91 -0.45 21.49
CA SER A 105 5.08 0.59 22.10
C SER A 105 5.12 0.45 23.62
N VAL A 106 6.07 1.14 24.25
CA VAL A 106 6.00 1.42 25.69
C VAL A 106 4.84 2.42 25.88
N GLY A 107 3.62 1.89 25.97
CA GLY A 107 2.41 2.66 26.25
C GLY A 107 1.19 2.30 25.38
N PRO A 108 -0.04 2.57 25.86
CA PRO A 108 -1.28 2.12 25.23
C PRO A 108 -1.74 2.93 23.99
N LYS A 109 -0.83 3.46 23.17
CA LYS A 109 -1.20 4.35 22.05
C LYS A 109 -0.82 3.78 20.69
N ARG A 110 -1.85 3.50 19.89
CA ARG A 110 -1.80 3.20 18.46
C ARG A 110 -0.84 4.16 17.76
N ARG A 111 0.16 3.67 17.01
CA ARG A 111 0.98 4.57 16.19
C ARG A 111 0.09 5.23 15.14
N PRO A 112 0.10 6.56 14.95
CA PRO A 112 -0.74 7.24 13.97
C PRO A 112 -0.17 7.08 12.54
N ALA A 113 0.16 5.84 12.15
CA ALA A 113 0.68 5.52 10.83
C ALA A 113 -0.40 5.74 9.76
N ALA A 114 -0.06 6.30 8.61
CA ALA A 114 -1.01 6.51 7.51
C ALA A 114 -0.41 6.04 6.20
N CYS A 115 -1.17 5.27 5.43
CA CYS A 115 -0.87 5.03 4.03
C CYS A 115 -1.20 6.31 3.24
N VAL A 116 -0.24 6.80 2.45
CA VAL A 116 -0.35 8.06 1.71
C VAL A 116 0.13 7.89 0.27
N ALA A 117 -0.40 8.72 -0.62
CA ALA A 117 0.00 8.77 -2.02
C ALA A 117 1.10 9.83 -2.24
N LEU A 118 2.30 9.39 -2.62
CA LEU A 118 3.36 10.27 -3.11
C LEU A 118 3.32 10.34 -4.64
N ARG A 119 3.59 11.52 -5.20
CA ARG A 119 3.75 11.64 -6.66
C ARG A 119 4.98 10.85 -7.08
N SER A 120 4.84 9.97 -8.07
CA SER A 120 5.97 9.23 -8.60
C SER A 120 6.98 10.21 -9.21
N THR A 121 8.22 10.13 -8.76
CA THR A 121 9.35 10.89 -9.33
C THR A 121 9.85 10.28 -10.64
N ARG A 122 9.38 9.06 -10.98
CA ARG A 122 9.86 8.30 -12.15
C ARG A 122 8.91 8.34 -13.34
N ARG A 123 7.63 8.62 -13.12
CA ARG A 123 6.60 8.64 -14.16
C ARG A 123 5.57 9.71 -13.84
N ASP A 124 5.39 10.64 -14.77
CA ASP A 124 4.43 11.72 -14.62
C ASP A 124 3.01 11.16 -14.52
N GLY A 125 2.22 11.69 -13.58
CA GLY A 125 0.81 11.28 -13.37
C GLY A 125 0.58 9.98 -12.60
N LEU A 126 1.62 9.25 -12.15
CA LEU A 126 1.45 8.08 -11.29
C LEU A 126 1.67 8.43 -9.81
N PHE A 127 0.88 7.80 -8.94
CA PHE A 127 1.09 7.83 -7.49
C PHE A 127 1.81 6.57 -7.02
N HIS A 128 2.55 6.70 -5.92
CA HIS A 128 3.22 5.62 -5.21
C HIS A 128 2.75 5.62 -3.77
N ALA A 129 2.23 4.50 -3.28
CA ALA A 129 1.79 4.39 -1.90
C ALA A 129 2.97 4.09 -0.96
N VAL A 130 3.00 4.78 0.18
CA VAL A 130 3.96 4.56 1.28
C VAL A 130 3.25 4.73 2.62
N VAL A 131 3.89 4.32 3.71
CA VAL A 131 3.40 4.59 5.07
C VAL A 131 4.21 5.71 5.70
N ILE A 132 3.52 6.65 6.35
CA ILE A 132 4.14 7.69 7.18
C ILE A 132 3.69 7.51 8.61
N ASP A 133 4.63 7.46 9.56
CA ASP A 133 4.31 7.69 10.97
C ASP A 133 4.05 9.19 11.17
N ARG A 134 2.82 9.58 11.54
CA ARG A 134 2.47 11.01 11.66
C ARG A 134 3.14 11.73 12.83
N GLU A 135 3.64 11.00 13.81
CA GLU A 135 4.32 11.56 14.98
C GLU A 135 5.80 11.76 14.67
N THR A 136 6.50 10.69 14.24
CA THR A 136 7.94 10.76 13.97
C THR A 136 8.28 11.31 12.58
N ARG A 137 7.29 11.32 11.67
CA ARG A 137 7.44 11.61 10.24
C ARG A 137 8.31 10.61 9.49
N ASP A 138 8.58 9.45 10.08
CA ASP A 138 9.28 8.37 9.40
C ASP A 138 8.47 7.87 8.21
N ILE A 139 9.17 7.60 7.10
CA ILE A 139 8.58 7.07 5.88
C ILE A 139 9.01 5.61 5.69
N PHE A 140 8.03 4.73 5.53
CA PHE A 140 8.24 3.32 5.24
C PHE A 140 7.72 2.99 3.84
N ASP A 141 8.57 2.38 3.02
CA ASP A 141 8.22 1.86 1.70
C ASP A 141 8.26 0.32 1.72
N PRO A 142 7.15 -0.35 2.09
CA PRO A 142 7.11 -1.81 2.15
C PRO A 142 7.30 -2.43 0.76
N SER A 143 6.78 -1.80 -0.29
CA SER A 143 6.89 -2.31 -1.66
C SER A 143 8.36 -2.44 -2.10
N ARG A 144 9.21 -1.45 -1.75
CA ARG A 144 10.65 -1.50 -2.00
C ARG A 144 11.35 -2.59 -1.20
N LYS A 145 10.97 -2.77 0.07
CA LYS A 145 11.51 -3.87 0.90
C LYS A 145 11.08 -5.25 0.40
N LEU A 146 9.89 -5.35 -0.18
CA LEU A 146 9.28 -6.62 -0.60
C LEU A 146 9.48 -6.95 -2.09
N GLY A 147 10.29 -6.16 -2.82
CA GLY A 147 10.80 -6.57 -4.15
C GLY A 147 10.70 -5.53 -5.25
N MET A 148 10.07 -4.37 -5.04
CA MET A 148 9.94 -3.34 -6.06
C MET A 148 11.33 -2.84 -6.53
N GLY A 149 11.61 -2.98 -7.83
CA GLY A 149 12.87 -2.54 -8.45
C GLY A 149 14.03 -3.56 -8.41
N SER A 150 13.81 -4.76 -7.88
CA SER A 150 14.83 -5.82 -7.85
C SER A 150 15.18 -6.38 -9.24
N GLU A 151 14.18 -6.59 -10.11
CA GLU A 151 14.32 -6.98 -11.52
C GLU A 151 15.16 -5.98 -12.34
N SER A 152 14.92 -4.68 -12.14
CA SER A 152 15.64 -3.61 -12.86
C SER A 152 17.12 -3.52 -12.47
N ARG A 153 17.46 -3.90 -11.23
CA ARG A 153 18.86 -3.97 -10.75
C ARG A 153 19.60 -5.18 -11.31
N LYS A 154 18.95 -6.34 -11.44
CA LYS A 154 19.54 -7.54 -12.07
C LYS A 154 19.94 -7.25 -13.52
N ARG A 155 19.05 -6.64 -14.31
CA ARG A 155 19.35 -6.23 -15.70
C ARG A 155 20.48 -5.21 -15.82
N ARG A 156 20.57 -4.23 -14.92
CA ARG A 156 21.67 -3.25 -14.90
C ARG A 156 23.03 -3.88 -14.57
N ARG A 157 23.08 -4.82 -13.63
CA ARG A 157 24.31 -5.56 -13.27
C ARG A 157 24.79 -6.45 -14.41
N GLN A 158 23.88 -7.11 -15.14
CA GLN A 158 24.23 -7.92 -16.30
C GLN A 158 24.86 -7.11 -17.44
N HIS A 159 24.47 -5.83 -17.62
CA HIS A 159 25.07 -4.96 -18.63
C HIS A 159 26.38 -4.26 -18.21
N HIS A 160 26.74 -4.22 -16.93
CA HIS A 160 27.98 -3.59 -16.45
C HIS A 160 29.10 -4.59 -16.10
N GLY A 161 28.82 -5.90 -16.13
CA GLY A 161 29.81 -6.97 -15.94
C GLY A 161 30.42 -7.51 -17.24
N ALA A 162 30.14 -6.87 -18.38
CA ALA A 162 30.70 -7.20 -19.68
C ALA A 162 31.59 -6.04 -20.16
N ARG A 163 32.75 -5.88 -19.53
CA ARG A 163 33.89 -5.09 -20.03
C ARG A 163 35.17 -5.73 -19.55
#